data_AF-A0A7C5M7W1-F1
#
_entry.id   AF-A0A7C5M7W1-F1
#
_cell.length_a   1.000
_cell.length_b   1.000
_cell.length_c   1.000
_cell.angle_alpha   90.00
_cell.angle_beta   90.00
_cell.angle_gamma   90.00
#
_symmetry.space_group_name_H-M   'P 1'
#
loop_
_entity.id
_entity.type
_entity.pdbx_description
1 polymer ?
#
loop_
_entity_poly.entity_id
_entity_poly.type
_entity_poly.pdbx_seq_one_letter_code
_entity_poly.pdbx_strand_id
1 'polypeptide(L)'
;MNGQTPNPGNLSFQPAPVHPFGYSRLDVVWSGHSIPNNGTNYWLKVDVQLNGGSSANGQCVEETLTAGSLNPVLEPELNTFSISSGSINLIVTDVATLNLTNPMTLFSIHYVASPGTSVSFEWDDNPNTNGVFDLTNLVFYDCTLGPNQSDFFPARTISGSIYKAPISQSNCTGGTDAAVTGVNVNLFSNEECSPAQGNQAMVNLSDGSYAFTAVNEEFNYSITPIKTNNPDCGVNTTDVTMIIQHVLGNALLQYPYQAVAADMNLSNTVTIYDAVLTLQLINGTFEAPYRWNSWTFPPAWVYGLFPPVTSSGYQYPGYDEYISHLNLNGDKLNQDFVGIKRGDVDGSCSNCDAMLKEKVTEDRSPAVAAVRFRDQPVEAGSVYELPLYISGMAENTAAIAFALSLPTDYFEILSVKDGALPNLQQNFFNWEAMDDGLLRFACLDFENKGLALHGDDPLFYLVVEAKRNLPSLKELLRLRPDVQDCSLTTSGLERRLLSLETDQTESPVEGFALFPNPAHEQVTFEFDVTADAPVMLYLYDASGRVLSLNEYHFAAGQQSLALPTDGLPNGLISYRLVVGDTNYSGRFIKQD
;
A
#
# COMPACT_ATOMS: atom_id res chain seq x y z
N MET A 1 -23.37 83.85 -13.06
CA MET A 1 -23.45 82.93 -14.21
C MET A 1 -23.85 81.59 -13.64
N ASN A 2 -24.92 80.99 -14.15
CA ASN A 2 -25.41 79.68 -13.72
C ASN A 2 -24.31 78.65 -14.00
N GLY A 3 -23.61 78.22 -12.95
CA GLY A 3 -22.67 77.10 -13.03
C GLY A 3 -23.49 75.85 -13.29
N GLN A 4 -23.57 75.42 -14.56
CA GLN A 4 -23.98 74.07 -14.88
C GLN A 4 -23.07 73.14 -14.09
N THR A 5 -23.68 72.27 -13.28
CA THR A 5 -23.00 71.10 -12.73
C THR A 5 -22.30 70.39 -13.88
N PRO A 6 -20.96 70.25 -13.85
CA PRO A 6 -20.22 69.54 -14.89
C PRO A 6 -20.78 68.12 -15.07
N ASN A 7 -20.73 67.60 -16.30
CA ASN A 7 -21.18 66.23 -16.57
C ASN A 7 -20.19 65.24 -15.90
N PRO A 8 -20.63 64.44 -14.91
CA PRO A 8 -19.76 63.60 -14.07
C PRO A 8 -18.93 62.54 -14.83
N GLY A 9 -19.37 62.13 -16.02
CA GLY A 9 -18.87 60.89 -16.62
C GLY A 9 -19.43 59.66 -15.90
N ASN A 10 -19.34 58.52 -16.55
CA ASN A 10 -19.92 57.26 -16.11
C ASN A 10 -18.84 56.18 -16.13
N LEU A 11 -18.74 55.43 -15.03
CA LEU A 11 -17.98 54.20 -14.98
C LEU A 11 -18.97 53.04 -15.05
N SER A 12 -18.85 52.21 -16.08
CA SER A 12 -19.70 51.03 -16.27
C SER A 12 -18.87 49.76 -16.27
N PHE A 13 -19.44 48.69 -15.74
CA PHE A 13 -18.82 47.37 -15.70
C PHE A 13 -19.56 46.48 -16.67
N GLN A 14 -18.86 46.01 -17.71
CA GLN A 14 -19.48 45.31 -18.83
C GLN A 14 -18.95 43.87 -18.89
N PRO A 15 -19.82 42.84 -18.81
CA PRO A 15 -19.39 41.47 -19.03
C PRO A 15 -18.75 41.32 -20.41
N ALA A 16 -17.61 40.64 -20.47
CA ALA A 16 -16.87 40.37 -21.69
C ALA A 16 -16.72 38.86 -21.89
N PRO A 17 -16.36 38.38 -23.10
CA PRO A 17 -16.11 36.97 -23.32
C PRO A 17 -15.06 36.41 -22.35
N VAL A 18 -15.35 35.23 -21.80
CA VAL A 18 -14.47 34.48 -20.89
C VAL A 18 -13.07 34.37 -21.49
N HIS A 19 -12.06 34.57 -20.64
CA HIS A 19 -10.67 34.46 -21.06
C HIS A 19 -10.38 33.01 -21.52
N PRO A 20 -9.47 32.79 -22.50
CA PRO A 20 -9.08 31.44 -22.93
C PRO A 20 -8.58 30.49 -21.83
N PHE A 21 -8.24 31.02 -20.65
CA PHE A 21 -7.81 30.26 -19.47
C PHE A 21 -8.92 30.03 -18.45
N GLY A 22 -10.19 30.28 -18.79
CA GLY A 22 -11.35 29.97 -17.95
C GLY A 22 -11.76 31.07 -16.97
N TYR A 23 -11.10 32.23 -16.97
CA TYR A 23 -11.47 33.34 -16.10
C TYR A 23 -12.64 34.14 -16.65
N SER A 24 -13.67 34.37 -15.83
CA SER A 24 -14.68 35.38 -16.11
C SER A 24 -14.03 36.75 -16.25
N ARG A 25 -14.59 37.57 -17.16
CA ARG A 25 -14.02 38.86 -17.52
C ARG A 25 -15.05 39.98 -17.40
N LEU A 26 -14.71 41.01 -16.63
CA LEU A 26 -15.53 42.22 -16.46
C LEU A 26 -14.73 43.45 -16.88
N ASP A 27 -15.15 44.10 -17.96
CA ASP A 27 -14.50 45.31 -18.47
C ASP A 27 -14.93 46.54 -17.68
N VAL A 28 -13.95 47.31 -17.19
CA VAL A 28 -14.16 48.58 -16.51
C VAL A 28 -14.11 49.71 -17.52
N VAL A 29 -15.26 50.22 -17.92
CA VAL A 29 -15.43 51.16 -19.05
C VAL A 29 -15.77 52.55 -18.55
N TRP A 30 -14.95 53.53 -18.89
CA TRP A 30 -15.22 54.95 -18.66
C TRP A 30 -15.92 55.58 -19.87
N SER A 31 -16.95 56.38 -19.60
CA SER A 31 -17.72 57.08 -20.61
C SER A 31 -18.32 58.41 -20.12
N GLY A 32 -19.06 59.14 -20.97
CA GLY A 32 -19.85 60.32 -20.56
C GLY A 32 -19.11 61.62 -20.19
N HIS A 33 -17.76 61.63 -20.14
CA HIS A 33 -16.96 62.84 -19.91
C HIS A 33 -15.78 62.95 -20.90
N SER A 34 -15.44 64.17 -21.34
CA SER A 34 -14.24 64.42 -22.17
C SER A 34 -13.27 65.29 -21.38
N ILE A 35 -12.04 64.85 -21.22
CA ILE A 35 -11.02 65.55 -20.42
C ILE A 35 -10.37 66.64 -21.29
N PRO A 36 -10.48 67.93 -20.92
CA PRO A 36 -9.90 69.00 -21.72
C PRO A 36 -8.36 69.04 -21.56
N ASN A 37 -7.63 69.12 -22.67
CA ASN A 37 -6.19 69.36 -22.66
C ASN A 37 -5.90 70.87 -22.61
N ASN A 38 -6.05 71.46 -21.43
CA ASN A 38 -5.92 72.91 -21.18
C ASN A 38 -4.72 73.27 -20.28
N GLY A 39 -3.80 72.34 -20.05
CA GLY A 39 -2.65 72.51 -19.16
C GLY A 39 -2.96 72.33 -17.67
N THR A 40 -4.21 71.98 -17.32
CA THR A 40 -4.58 71.53 -15.98
C THR A 40 -4.17 70.07 -15.78
N ASN A 41 -3.58 69.77 -14.63
CA ASN A 41 -3.27 68.41 -14.23
C ASN A 41 -4.52 67.72 -13.69
N TYR A 42 -5.08 66.81 -14.49
CA TYR A 42 -6.21 65.98 -14.10
C TYR A 42 -5.75 64.59 -13.65
N TRP A 43 -6.33 64.05 -12.59
CA TRP A 43 -6.08 62.69 -12.14
C TRP A 43 -7.33 61.84 -12.32
N LEU A 44 -7.17 60.61 -12.80
CA LEU A 44 -8.23 59.61 -12.81
C LEU A 44 -7.97 58.60 -11.70
N LYS A 45 -8.90 58.48 -10.76
CA LYS A 45 -8.88 57.47 -9.69
C LYS A 45 -10.07 56.53 -9.85
N VAL A 46 -9.79 55.24 -9.91
CA VAL A 46 -10.80 54.18 -9.93
C VAL A 46 -10.47 53.17 -8.83
N ASP A 47 -11.42 52.94 -7.94
CA ASP A 47 -11.37 52.00 -6.85
C ASP A 47 -12.56 51.03 -6.97
N VAL A 48 -12.24 49.76 -7.17
CA VAL A 48 -13.19 48.66 -7.22
C VAL A 48 -13.01 47.86 -5.94
N GLN A 49 -13.97 47.96 -5.03
CA GLN A 49 -14.05 47.05 -3.89
C GLN A 49 -14.65 45.73 -4.36
N LEU A 50 -14.17 44.63 -3.79
CA LEU A 50 -14.70 43.29 -4.04
C LEU A 50 -15.21 42.76 -2.71
N ASN A 51 -16.46 42.26 -2.69
CA ASN A 51 -17.11 41.71 -1.49
C ASN A 51 -17.10 42.63 -0.25
N GLY A 52 -17.37 43.93 -0.42
CA GLY A 52 -17.33 44.90 0.67
C GLY A 52 -15.91 45.16 1.23
N GLY A 53 -14.86 44.91 0.43
CA GLY A 53 -13.45 45.16 0.78
C GLY A 53 -12.80 44.07 1.63
N SER A 54 -13.47 42.90 1.75
CA SER A 54 -12.96 41.75 2.50
C SER A 54 -12.44 40.67 1.57
N SER A 55 -11.20 40.23 1.77
CA SER A 55 -10.63 39.07 1.09
C SER A 55 -11.23 37.73 1.55
N ALA A 56 -12.15 37.73 2.52
CA ALA A 56 -12.71 36.52 3.13
C ALA A 56 -13.92 35.94 2.38
N ASN A 57 -14.44 36.63 1.35
CA ASN A 57 -15.71 36.30 0.69
C ASN A 57 -15.48 35.84 -0.76
N GLY A 58 -14.85 34.68 -0.97
CA GLY A 58 -15.18 33.82 -2.10
C GLY A 58 -15.02 34.38 -3.52
N GLN A 59 -14.13 35.33 -3.78
CA GLN A 59 -13.76 35.78 -5.13
C GLN A 59 -12.23 35.89 -5.22
N CYS A 60 -11.64 35.40 -6.30
CA CYS A 60 -10.25 35.62 -6.64
C CYS A 60 -10.16 36.42 -7.90
N VAL A 61 -9.37 37.49 -7.87
CA VAL A 61 -8.91 38.16 -9.07
C VAL A 61 -7.60 37.52 -9.47
N GLU A 62 -7.48 37.08 -10.72
CA GLU A 62 -6.18 36.70 -11.22
C GLU A 62 -5.38 37.97 -11.52
N GLU A 63 -4.40 38.24 -10.65
CA GLU A 63 -3.70 39.52 -10.58
C GLU A 63 -2.90 39.77 -11.85
N THR A 64 -2.26 38.74 -12.43
CA THR A 64 -1.41 38.89 -13.61
C THR A 64 -2.22 39.21 -14.86
N LEU A 65 -3.32 38.47 -15.09
CA LEU A 65 -4.20 38.72 -16.24
C LEU A 65 -4.92 40.06 -16.12
N THR A 66 -5.33 40.43 -14.90
CA THR A 66 -5.95 41.73 -14.64
C THR A 66 -4.94 42.88 -14.84
N ALA A 67 -3.70 42.73 -14.35
CA ALA A 67 -2.64 43.72 -14.56
C ALA A 67 -2.33 43.89 -16.06
N GLY A 68 -2.21 42.79 -16.79
CA GLY A 68 -1.91 42.79 -18.23
C GLY A 68 -3.04 43.32 -19.11
N SER A 69 -4.23 43.57 -18.55
CA SER A 69 -5.38 44.10 -19.28
C SER A 69 -5.50 45.63 -19.25
N LEU A 70 -4.60 46.32 -18.54
CA LEU A 70 -4.57 47.78 -18.47
C LEU A 70 -4.54 48.37 -19.88
N ASN A 71 -5.35 49.40 -20.12
CA ASN A 71 -5.34 50.09 -21.40
C ASN A 71 -3.97 50.78 -21.60
N PRO A 72 -3.22 50.45 -22.67
CA PRO A 72 -1.87 50.96 -22.87
C PRO A 72 -1.78 52.50 -22.95
N VAL A 73 -2.88 53.19 -23.29
CA VAL A 73 -2.91 54.65 -23.32
C VAL A 73 -2.70 55.27 -21.93
N LEU A 74 -2.98 54.52 -20.85
CA LEU A 74 -2.86 54.98 -19.46
C LEU A 74 -1.45 54.78 -18.89
N GLU A 75 -0.66 53.84 -19.46
CA GLU A 75 0.68 53.49 -18.97
C GLU A 75 1.64 54.68 -18.81
N PRO A 76 1.71 55.67 -19.73
CA PRO A 76 2.67 56.76 -19.63
C PRO A 76 2.52 57.61 -18.36
N GLU A 77 1.31 57.67 -17.81
CA GLU A 77 0.99 58.46 -16.62
C GLU A 77 0.44 57.60 -15.48
N LEU A 78 0.70 56.29 -15.49
CA LEU A 78 0.25 55.38 -14.45
C LEU A 78 1.00 55.66 -13.15
N ASN A 79 0.27 55.98 -12.08
CA ASN A 79 0.84 56.14 -10.74
C ASN A 79 0.68 54.89 -9.88
N THR A 80 -0.54 54.33 -9.83
CA THR A 80 -0.84 53.14 -9.05
C THR A 80 -1.75 52.22 -9.84
N PHE A 81 -1.44 50.93 -9.87
CA PHE A 81 -2.39 49.89 -10.26
C PHE A 81 -2.19 48.69 -9.34
N SER A 82 -2.86 48.71 -8.19
CA SER A 82 -2.80 47.63 -7.22
C SER A 82 -4.00 46.72 -7.38
N ILE A 83 -3.76 45.43 -7.48
CA ILE A 83 -4.79 44.42 -7.70
C ILE A 83 -4.69 43.42 -6.56
N SER A 84 -5.83 43.04 -6.02
CA SER A 84 -5.97 41.97 -5.05
C SER A 84 -7.36 41.36 -5.16
N SER A 85 -7.58 40.22 -4.53
CA SER A 85 -8.90 39.61 -4.41
C SER A 85 -9.91 40.43 -3.57
N GLY A 86 -9.47 41.45 -2.84
CA GLY A 86 -10.34 42.31 -2.03
C GLY A 86 -10.63 43.69 -2.64
N SER A 87 -9.72 44.21 -3.47
CA SER A 87 -9.90 45.48 -4.16
C SER A 87 -8.93 45.66 -5.32
N ILE A 88 -9.31 46.53 -6.25
CA ILE A 88 -8.47 47.00 -7.37
C ILE A 88 -8.45 48.52 -7.32
N ASN A 89 -7.26 49.12 -7.27
CA ASN A 89 -7.07 50.56 -7.22
C ASN A 89 -6.18 51.01 -8.38
N LEU A 90 -6.73 51.89 -9.23
CA LEU A 90 -6.07 52.51 -10.37
C LEU A 90 -5.98 54.03 -10.14
N ILE A 91 -4.78 54.58 -10.27
CA ILE A 91 -4.51 56.01 -10.26
C ILE A 91 -3.65 56.35 -11.48
N VAL A 92 -4.16 57.23 -12.35
CA VAL A 92 -3.46 57.78 -13.50
C VAL A 92 -3.35 59.28 -13.33
N THR A 93 -2.14 59.82 -13.45
CA THR A 93 -1.85 61.25 -13.30
C THR A 93 -1.96 61.96 -14.64
N ASP A 94 -2.08 63.28 -14.63
CA ASP A 94 -2.10 64.15 -15.83
C ASP A 94 -2.83 63.61 -17.07
N VAL A 95 -4.04 63.05 -16.90
CA VAL A 95 -4.80 62.37 -17.96
C VAL A 95 -5.22 63.29 -19.12
N ALA A 96 -5.11 64.61 -18.94
CA ALA A 96 -5.31 65.59 -20.01
C ALA A 96 -4.28 65.45 -21.15
N THR A 97 -3.08 64.94 -20.86
CA THR A 97 -2.03 64.73 -21.86
C THR A 97 -2.26 63.49 -22.74
N LEU A 98 -3.07 62.54 -22.26
CA LEU A 98 -3.25 61.21 -22.86
C LEU A 98 -4.25 61.16 -24.02
N ASN A 99 -4.94 62.28 -24.35
CA ASN A 99 -5.94 62.37 -25.42
C ASN A 99 -6.97 61.21 -25.41
N LEU A 100 -7.51 60.91 -24.21
CA LEU A 100 -8.42 59.79 -24.02
C LEU A 100 -9.68 59.87 -24.90
N THR A 101 -10.03 58.75 -25.54
CA THR A 101 -11.28 58.62 -26.30
C THR A 101 -12.38 58.04 -25.41
N ASN A 102 -13.62 58.53 -25.56
CA ASN A 102 -14.77 58.09 -24.78
C ASN A 102 -15.86 57.53 -25.70
N PRO A 103 -16.42 56.32 -25.43
CA PRO A 103 -16.11 55.44 -24.28
C PRO A 103 -14.80 54.67 -24.47
N MET A 104 -14.14 54.26 -23.37
CA MET A 104 -12.97 53.38 -23.39
C MET A 104 -12.94 52.41 -22.21
N THR A 105 -12.43 51.20 -22.43
CA THR A 105 -12.07 50.25 -21.37
C THR A 105 -10.77 50.72 -20.71
N LEU A 106 -10.78 50.87 -19.39
CA LEU A 106 -9.60 51.22 -18.59
C LEU A 106 -8.75 49.97 -18.30
N PHE A 107 -9.41 48.88 -17.89
CA PHE A 107 -8.83 47.56 -17.67
C PHE A 107 -9.95 46.50 -17.60
N SER A 108 -9.58 45.23 -17.54
CA SER A 108 -10.49 44.09 -17.40
C SER A 108 -10.17 43.29 -16.14
N ILE A 109 -11.18 43.06 -15.30
CA ILE A 109 -11.06 42.21 -14.12
C ILE A 109 -11.21 40.77 -14.57
N HIS A 110 -10.17 39.97 -14.34
CA HIS A 110 -10.19 38.52 -14.56
C HIS A 110 -10.39 37.86 -13.21
N TYR A 111 -11.47 37.10 -13.05
CA TYR A 111 -11.84 36.59 -11.73
C TYR A 111 -12.47 35.20 -11.75
N VAL A 112 -12.60 34.66 -10.55
CA VAL A 112 -13.11 33.32 -10.22
C VAL A 112 -13.90 33.42 -8.90
N ALA A 113 -15.06 32.75 -8.69
CA ALA A 113 -15.84 32.81 -7.41
C ALA A 113 -16.29 31.48 -6.78
N SER A 114 -16.81 31.58 -5.53
CA SER A 114 -17.09 30.51 -4.54
C SER A 114 -18.17 29.56 -5.01
N PRO A 115 -18.27 28.33 -4.47
CA PRO A 115 -19.44 27.46 -4.70
C PRO A 115 -20.78 28.02 -4.18
N GLY A 116 -20.78 29.22 -3.61
CA GLY A 116 -22.00 30.01 -3.50
C GLY A 116 -22.55 30.32 -4.89
N THR A 117 -23.87 30.32 -5.01
CA THR A 117 -24.57 30.48 -6.28
C THR A 117 -24.21 31.75 -7.06
N SER A 118 -23.54 32.74 -6.46
CA SER A 118 -23.17 33.94 -7.21
C SER A 118 -21.90 34.61 -6.71
N VAL A 119 -21.06 35.04 -7.65
CA VAL A 119 -20.13 36.17 -7.54
C VAL A 119 -20.96 37.44 -7.48
N SER A 120 -20.56 38.43 -6.69
CA SER A 120 -21.14 39.78 -6.74
C SER A 120 -20.07 40.85 -6.63
N PHE A 121 -19.97 41.70 -7.64
CA PHE A 121 -19.16 42.91 -7.64
C PHE A 121 -19.98 44.04 -7.03
N GLU A 122 -19.53 44.53 -5.87
CA GLU A 122 -20.11 45.68 -5.20
C GLU A 122 -19.11 46.82 -5.28
N TRP A 123 -19.51 47.96 -5.83
CA TRP A 123 -18.64 49.13 -5.92
C TRP A 123 -19.07 50.19 -4.90
N ASP A 124 -18.10 50.89 -4.34
CA ASP A 124 -18.33 51.99 -3.40
C ASP A 124 -18.52 53.31 -4.16
N ASP A 125 -19.59 54.03 -3.84
CA ASP A 125 -19.94 55.35 -4.39
C ASP A 125 -19.39 56.52 -3.54
N ASN A 126 -18.52 56.24 -2.57
CA ASN A 126 -17.88 57.28 -1.76
C ASN A 126 -17.23 58.34 -2.68
N PRO A 127 -17.60 59.64 -2.54
CA PRO A 127 -17.14 60.71 -3.43
C PRO A 127 -15.62 60.96 -3.40
N ASN A 128 -14.87 60.21 -2.59
CA ASN A 128 -13.42 60.28 -2.49
C ASN A 128 -12.69 59.09 -3.15
N THR A 129 -13.40 58.11 -3.73
CA THR A 129 -12.81 56.84 -4.21
C THR A 129 -12.84 56.69 -5.74
N ASN A 130 -13.92 57.14 -6.41
CA ASN A 130 -14.13 56.97 -7.85
C ASN A 130 -14.41 58.31 -8.56
N GLY A 131 -13.40 58.89 -9.22
CA GLY A 131 -13.58 60.19 -9.88
C GLY A 131 -12.36 60.73 -10.62
N VAL A 132 -12.61 61.83 -11.32
CA VAL A 132 -11.56 62.65 -11.95
C VAL A 132 -11.36 63.91 -11.08
N PHE A 133 -10.12 64.35 -10.85
CA PHE A 133 -9.81 65.53 -10.04
C PHE A 133 -8.93 66.53 -10.77
N ASP A 134 -9.24 67.82 -10.63
CA ASP A 134 -8.37 68.94 -11.04
C ASP A 134 -7.47 69.35 -9.85
N LEU A 135 -6.15 69.29 -10.01
CA LEU A 135 -5.21 69.71 -8.95
C LEU A 135 -4.84 71.20 -9.00
N THR A 136 -5.17 71.90 -10.08
CA THR A 136 -5.01 73.36 -10.16
C THR A 136 -6.10 74.09 -9.38
N ASN A 137 -7.31 73.52 -9.33
CA ASN A 137 -8.38 73.90 -8.43
C ASN A 137 -9.05 72.61 -7.94
N LEU A 138 -8.94 72.25 -6.66
CA LEU A 138 -9.51 71.03 -6.08
C LEU A 138 -11.03 70.92 -6.38
N VAL A 139 -11.36 70.29 -7.50
CA VAL A 139 -12.73 70.03 -7.98
C VAL A 139 -12.85 68.53 -8.20
N PHE A 140 -13.94 67.98 -7.69
CA PHE A 140 -14.26 66.56 -7.69
C PHE A 140 -15.32 66.31 -8.76
N TYR A 141 -15.02 65.42 -9.72
CA TYR A 141 -15.96 64.93 -10.72
C TYR A 141 -16.26 63.46 -10.40
N ASP A 142 -17.38 63.20 -9.74
CA ASP A 142 -17.82 61.84 -9.41
C ASP A 142 -18.13 61.07 -10.69
N CYS A 143 -17.76 59.79 -10.80
CA CYS A 143 -18.24 58.95 -11.90
C CYS A 143 -19.52 58.23 -11.47
N THR A 144 -20.60 58.28 -12.27
CA THR A 144 -21.79 57.46 -11.96
C THR A 144 -21.49 56.00 -12.23
N LEU A 145 -21.69 55.13 -11.24
CA LEU A 145 -21.46 53.69 -11.32
C LEU A 145 -22.64 52.96 -11.99
N GLY A 146 -22.34 51.84 -12.65
CA GLY A 146 -23.35 50.87 -13.09
C GLY A 146 -23.96 50.07 -11.93
N PRO A 147 -25.03 49.30 -12.18
CA PRO A 147 -25.69 48.45 -11.17
C PRO A 147 -24.83 47.25 -10.78
N ASN A 148 -24.87 46.83 -9.50
CA ASN A 148 -24.12 45.69 -8.96
C ASN A 148 -24.21 44.49 -9.91
N GLN A 149 -23.06 43.94 -10.29
CA GLN A 149 -23.01 42.79 -11.18
C GLN A 149 -22.88 41.54 -10.33
N SER A 150 -23.72 40.54 -10.61
CA SER A 150 -23.59 39.22 -10.02
C SER A 150 -23.50 38.16 -11.10
N ASP A 151 -22.56 37.24 -10.98
CA ASP A 151 -22.31 36.16 -11.93
C ASP A 151 -22.51 34.81 -11.23
N PHE A 152 -23.09 33.80 -11.88
CA PHE A 152 -23.53 32.54 -11.25
C PHE A 152 -22.71 31.37 -11.80
N PHE A 153 -22.15 30.52 -10.92
CA PHE A 153 -21.50 29.27 -11.32
C PHE A 153 -22.45 28.09 -11.16
N PRO A 154 -22.81 27.41 -12.27
CA PRO A 154 -23.48 26.12 -12.22
C PRO A 154 -22.71 25.08 -11.41
N ALA A 155 -23.39 24.53 -10.40
CA ALA A 155 -22.96 23.33 -9.70
C ALA A 155 -23.00 22.12 -10.64
N ARG A 156 -21.89 21.39 -10.71
CA ARG A 156 -21.70 20.14 -11.45
C ARG A 156 -21.51 18.97 -10.51
N THR A 157 -21.66 17.79 -11.08
CA THR A 157 -21.37 16.51 -10.42
C THR A 157 -20.18 15.85 -11.09
N ILE A 158 -19.23 15.39 -10.27
CA ILE A 158 -18.17 14.49 -10.69
C ILE A 158 -18.38 13.16 -9.96
N SER A 159 -18.61 12.09 -10.69
CA SER A 159 -18.89 10.77 -10.10
C SER A 159 -18.31 9.62 -10.91
N GLY A 160 -18.08 8.50 -10.23
CA GLY A 160 -17.58 7.28 -10.81
C GLY A 160 -17.68 6.13 -9.83
N SER A 161 -17.10 4.99 -10.23
CA SER A 161 -17.04 3.77 -9.43
C SER A 161 -15.63 3.20 -9.39
N ILE A 162 -15.29 2.57 -8.27
CA ILE A 162 -14.02 1.85 -8.09
C ILE A 162 -14.32 0.37 -7.97
N TYR A 163 -13.91 -0.39 -8.98
CA TYR A 163 -14.11 -1.83 -9.06
C TYR A 163 -12.78 -2.56 -9.18
N LYS A 164 -12.75 -3.81 -8.75
CA LYS A 164 -11.56 -4.67 -8.90
C LYS A 164 -11.30 -4.92 -10.38
N ALA A 165 -10.04 -5.15 -10.72
CA ALA A 165 -9.71 -5.68 -12.05
C ALA A 165 -10.60 -6.91 -12.35
N PRO A 166 -10.97 -7.15 -13.62
CA PRO A 166 -11.81 -8.29 -13.98
C PRO A 166 -11.08 -9.60 -13.69
N ILE A 167 -11.33 -10.17 -12.51
CA ILE A 167 -10.73 -11.42 -12.02
C ILE A 167 -11.76 -12.54 -12.22
N SER A 168 -11.51 -13.45 -13.16
CA SER A 168 -12.37 -14.63 -13.39
C SER A 168 -12.32 -15.68 -12.26
N GLN A 169 -11.38 -15.55 -11.33
CA GLN A 169 -11.06 -16.51 -10.25
C GLN A 169 -11.07 -15.90 -8.83
N SER A 170 -11.71 -14.74 -8.61
CA SER A 170 -11.65 -14.04 -7.33
C SER A 170 -12.53 -14.74 -6.27
N ASN A 171 -11.89 -15.30 -5.24
CA ASN A 171 -12.53 -15.68 -3.98
C ASN A 171 -12.82 -14.48 -3.07
N CYS A 172 -12.45 -13.26 -3.49
CA CYS A 172 -12.89 -12.06 -2.82
C CYS A 172 -14.42 -12.00 -2.85
N THR A 173 -15.08 -11.62 -1.77
CA THR A 173 -16.54 -11.39 -1.79
C THR A 173 -16.93 -10.44 -2.93
N GLY A 174 -17.89 -10.90 -3.75
CA GLY A 174 -18.31 -10.27 -5.01
C GLY A 174 -17.40 -10.72 -6.17
N GLY A 175 -17.99 -11.36 -7.19
CA GLY A 175 -17.26 -11.90 -8.35
C GLY A 175 -16.53 -10.87 -9.20
N THR A 176 -16.30 -11.18 -10.47
CA THR A 176 -15.81 -10.21 -11.49
C THR A 176 -16.53 -8.86 -11.33
N ASP A 177 -15.76 -7.76 -11.31
CA ASP A 177 -16.25 -6.37 -11.18
C ASP A 177 -16.85 -6.00 -9.80
N ALA A 178 -16.47 -6.71 -8.73
CA ALA A 178 -16.83 -6.29 -7.38
C ALA A 178 -16.17 -4.97 -6.94
N ALA A 179 -16.89 -4.21 -6.13
CA ALA A 179 -16.41 -2.98 -5.54
C ALA A 179 -15.14 -3.16 -4.70
N VAL A 180 -14.21 -2.21 -4.79
CA VAL A 180 -13.17 -2.02 -3.76
C VAL A 180 -13.73 -1.02 -2.76
N THR A 181 -14.07 -1.44 -1.54
CA THR A 181 -14.67 -0.54 -0.54
C THR A 181 -13.60 0.16 0.29
N GLY A 182 -13.99 1.20 1.05
CA GLY A 182 -13.07 1.88 1.97
C GLY A 182 -11.94 2.67 1.28
N VAL A 183 -12.12 3.07 0.03
CA VAL A 183 -11.15 3.89 -0.71
C VAL A 183 -11.41 5.37 -0.42
N ASN A 184 -10.38 6.10 0.00
CA ASN A 184 -10.44 7.55 0.13
C ASN A 184 -10.30 8.16 -1.26
N VAL A 185 -11.35 8.80 -1.77
CA VAL A 185 -11.34 9.52 -3.05
C VAL A 185 -11.18 11.00 -2.73
N ASN A 186 -10.13 11.61 -3.29
CA ASN A 186 -9.85 13.04 -3.13
C ASN A 186 -10.14 13.78 -4.44
N LEU A 187 -10.80 14.92 -4.36
CA LEU A 187 -10.96 15.88 -5.45
C LEU A 187 -10.08 17.09 -5.14
N PHE A 188 -9.00 17.26 -5.89
CA PHE A 188 -8.12 18.42 -5.80
C PHE A 188 -8.49 19.46 -6.85
N SER A 189 -8.41 20.74 -6.48
CA SER A 189 -8.43 21.86 -7.44
C SER A 189 -7.01 22.43 -7.56
N ASN A 190 -6.65 22.89 -8.75
CA ASN A 190 -5.36 23.53 -9.02
C ASN A 190 -5.32 25.01 -8.58
N GLU A 191 -6.47 25.57 -8.19
CA GLU A 191 -6.59 26.93 -7.70
C GLU A 191 -6.56 26.89 -6.15
N GLU A 192 -5.67 27.65 -5.52
CA GLU A 192 -5.51 27.63 -4.05
C GLU A 192 -6.26 28.75 -3.32
N CYS A 193 -6.69 29.76 -4.06
CA CYS A 193 -7.34 30.92 -3.50
C CYS A 193 -8.85 30.65 -3.39
N SER A 194 -9.49 31.18 -2.33
CA SER A 194 -10.95 31.14 -2.22
C SER A 194 -11.49 31.94 -3.39
N PRO A 195 -11.86 31.20 -4.44
CA PRO A 195 -12.95 30.27 -4.29
C PRO A 195 -12.87 28.96 -5.08
N ALA A 196 -11.68 28.57 -5.50
CA ALA A 196 -11.46 27.19 -5.82
C ALA A 196 -12.14 26.34 -4.76
N GLN A 197 -13.01 25.42 -5.19
CA GLN A 197 -13.62 24.55 -4.21
C GLN A 197 -12.48 23.84 -3.49
N GLY A 198 -12.38 24.08 -2.18
CA GLY A 198 -11.33 23.49 -1.38
C GLY A 198 -11.34 21.98 -1.59
N ASN A 199 -10.17 21.36 -1.49
CA ASN A 199 -10.02 19.92 -1.70
C ASN A 199 -11.12 19.16 -0.95
N GLN A 200 -11.87 18.34 -1.68
CA GLN A 200 -12.87 17.48 -1.08
C GLN A 200 -12.30 16.09 -0.93
N ALA A 201 -12.73 15.38 0.10
CA ALA A 201 -12.42 13.98 0.28
C ALA A 201 -13.67 13.24 0.73
N MET A 202 -13.83 12.01 0.25
CA MET A 202 -14.88 11.11 0.69
C MET A 202 -14.37 9.67 0.69
N VAL A 203 -15.02 8.81 1.47
CA VAL A 203 -14.85 7.37 1.33
C VAL A 203 -15.92 6.88 0.34
N ASN A 204 -15.54 6.04 -0.61
CA ASN A 204 -16.51 5.47 -1.55
C ASN A 204 -17.53 4.55 -0.84
N LEU A 205 -18.68 4.38 -1.46
CA LEU A 205 -19.75 3.54 -0.96
C LEU A 205 -19.39 2.05 -1.09
N SER A 206 -20.16 1.19 -0.43
CA SER A 206 -19.94 -0.27 -0.45
C SER A 206 -20.12 -0.90 -1.82
N ASP A 207 -20.81 -0.23 -2.74
CA ASP A 207 -20.95 -0.64 -4.14
C ASP A 207 -19.83 -0.06 -5.03
N GLY A 208 -18.84 0.60 -4.44
CA GLY A 208 -17.68 1.16 -5.13
C GLY A 208 -17.89 2.59 -5.61
N SER A 209 -19.12 3.09 -5.61
CA SER A 209 -19.45 4.40 -6.17
C SER A 209 -18.99 5.56 -5.30
N TYR A 210 -18.67 6.68 -5.93
CA TYR A 210 -18.37 7.95 -5.29
C TYR A 210 -18.94 9.11 -6.11
N ALA A 211 -19.27 10.21 -5.45
CA ALA A 211 -19.81 11.40 -6.11
C ALA A 211 -19.49 12.67 -5.32
N PHE A 212 -18.81 13.61 -5.98
CA PHE A 212 -18.69 14.99 -5.53
C PHE A 212 -19.80 15.79 -6.18
N THR A 213 -20.67 16.37 -5.35
CA THR A 213 -21.74 17.26 -5.78
C THR A 213 -21.36 18.71 -5.48
N ALA A 214 -22.04 19.65 -6.14
CA ALA A 214 -21.71 21.07 -6.02
C ALA A 214 -20.25 21.39 -6.38
N VAL A 215 -19.76 20.76 -7.47
CA VAL A 215 -18.45 21.07 -8.05
C VAL A 215 -18.58 22.23 -9.01
N ASN A 216 -17.86 23.31 -8.80
CA ASN A 216 -18.00 24.49 -9.63
C ASN A 216 -17.48 24.23 -11.05
N GLU A 217 -18.21 24.69 -12.06
CA GLU A 217 -17.67 24.71 -13.41
C GLU A 217 -16.58 25.78 -13.60
N GLU A 218 -15.86 25.68 -14.72
CA GLU A 218 -14.76 26.54 -15.19
C GLU A 218 -13.39 26.30 -14.55
N PHE A 219 -13.31 25.46 -13.51
CA PHE A 219 -12.04 25.10 -12.85
C PHE A 219 -11.44 23.79 -13.34
N ASN A 220 -10.15 23.59 -13.04
CA ASN A 220 -9.52 22.29 -13.20
C ASN A 220 -9.64 21.47 -11.92
N TYR A 221 -9.92 20.19 -12.09
CA TYR A 221 -10.01 19.24 -10.99
C TYR A 221 -9.24 17.97 -11.30
N SER A 222 -8.65 17.37 -10.27
CA SER A 222 -8.13 16.01 -10.35
C SER A 222 -8.71 15.13 -9.26
N ILE A 223 -9.17 13.94 -9.66
CA ILE A 223 -9.74 12.94 -8.77
C ILE A 223 -8.67 11.88 -8.50
N THR A 224 -8.34 11.62 -7.24
CA THR A 224 -7.27 10.69 -6.84
C THR A 224 -7.77 9.73 -5.76
N PRO A 225 -7.98 8.44 -6.07
CA PRO A 225 -8.26 7.41 -5.08
C PRO A 225 -6.99 6.99 -4.34
N ILE A 226 -7.09 6.76 -3.03
CA ILE A 226 -5.97 6.35 -2.18
C ILE A 226 -6.45 5.30 -1.19
N LYS A 227 -5.70 4.20 -1.10
CA LYS A 227 -5.87 3.14 -0.10
C LYS A 227 -4.53 2.47 0.19
N THR A 228 -4.17 2.41 1.47
CA THR A 228 -2.82 1.99 1.92
C THR A 228 -2.85 0.94 3.03
N ASN A 229 -4.02 0.53 3.50
CA ASN A 229 -4.15 -0.44 4.58
C ASN A 229 -3.87 -1.88 4.13
N ASN A 230 -3.58 -2.75 5.11
CA ASN A 230 -3.49 -4.21 4.98
C ASN A 230 -2.64 -4.67 3.77
N PRO A 231 -1.34 -4.32 3.71
CA PRO A 231 -0.49 -4.56 2.54
C PRO A 231 -0.26 -6.05 2.25
N ASP A 232 -0.29 -6.91 3.24
CA ASP A 232 -0.08 -8.36 3.17
C ASP A 232 -1.37 -9.15 2.92
N CYS A 233 -2.55 -8.52 3.03
CA CYS A 233 -3.82 -9.21 2.84
C CYS A 233 -3.97 -9.77 1.42
N GLY A 234 -4.31 -11.06 1.33
CA GLY A 234 -4.39 -11.82 0.07
C GLY A 234 -3.04 -12.35 -0.41
N VAL A 235 -1.93 -11.77 0.02
CA VAL A 235 -0.60 -12.12 -0.49
C VAL A 235 -0.11 -13.41 0.16
N ASN A 236 0.18 -14.42 -0.66
CA ASN A 236 0.47 -15.79 -0.23
C ASN A 236 1.50 -16.49 -1.14
N THR A 237 1.89 -17.72 -0.80
CA THR A 237 2.90 -18.48 -1.57
C THR A 237 2.53 -18.73 -3.04
N THR A 238 1.24 -18.69 -3.40
CA THR A 238 0.77 -18.81 -4.79
C THR A 238 1.22 -17.61 -5.62
N ASP A 239 1.11 -16.39 -5.08
CA ASP A 239 1.51 -15.16 -5.78
C ASP A 239 2.98 -15.20 -6.16
N VAL A 240 3.84 -15.55 -5.20
CA VAL A 240 5.29 -15.66 -5.41
C VAL A 240 5.59 -16.73 -6.48
N THR A 241 4.87 -17.85 -6.43
CA THR A 241 5.04 -18.94 -7.41
C THR A 241 4.63 -18.49 -8.82
N MET A 242 3.52 -17.75 -8.96
CA MET A 242 3.06 -17.19 -10.24
C MET A 242 4.06 -16.19 -10.83
N ILE A 243 4.66 -15.33 -10.00
CA ILE A 243 5.71 -14.40 -10.44
C ILE A 243 6.91 -15.16 -11.02
N ILE A 244 7.44 -16.14 -10.29
CA ILE A 244 8.59 -16.93 -10.77
C ILE A 244 8.25 -17.69 -12.07
N GLN A 245 7.07 -18.31 -12.15
CA GLN A 245 6.66 -19.02 -13.37
C GLN A 245 6.59 -18.10 -14.58
N HIS A 246 6.09 -16.88 -14.38
CA HIS A 246 6.03 -15.89 -15.44
C HIS A 246 7.43 -15.48 -15.91
N VAL A 247 8.32 -15.15 -14.98
CA VAL A 247 9.67 -14.66 -15.30
C VAL A 247 10.50 -15.75 -16.00
N LEU A 248 10.37 -17.00 -15.56
CA LEU A 248 11.04 -18.15 -16.19
C LEU A 248 10.40 -18.56 -17.54
N GLY A 249 9.21 -18.06 -17.86
CA GLY A 249 8.46 -18.44 -19.05
C GLY A 249 7.81 -19.83 -18.97
N ASN A 250 7.72 -20.42 -17.78
CA ASN A 250 7.07 -21.72 -17.54
C ASN A 250 5.55 -21.61 -17.70
N ALA A 251 4.96 -20.55 -17.13
CA ALA A 251 3.56 -20.19 -17.30
C ALA A 251 3.43 -18.66 -17.21
N LEU A 252 2.91 -18.04 -18.26
CA LEU A 252 2.72 -16.60 -18.28
C LEU A 252 1.52 -16.20 -17.42
N LEU A 253 1.62 -15.05 -16.76
CA LEU A 253 0.45 -14.36 -16.20
C LEU A 253 -0.59 -14.16 -17.31
N GLN A 254 -1.86 -14.33 -16.97
CA GLN A 254 -2.97 -14.34 -17.90
C GLN A 254 -3.55 -12.94 -18.15
N TYR A 255 -3.45 -12.05 -17.17
CA TYR A 255 -4.10 -10.74 -17.19
C TYR A 255 -3.15 -9.59 -16.83
N PRO A 256 -3.35 -8.38 -17.40
CA PRO A 256 -2.50 -7.24 -17.10
C PRO A 256 -2.46 -6.84 -15.63
N TYR A 257 -3.56 -6.96 -14.88
CA TYR A 257 -3.56 -6.66 -13.44
C TYR A 257 -2.55 -7.51 -12.66
N GLN A 258 -2.33 -8.76 -13.09
CA GLN A 258 -1.39 -9.67 -12.42
C GLN A 258 0.03 -9.15 -12.57
N ALA A 259 0.37 -8.57 -13.72
CA ALA A 259 1.67 -7.95 -13.94
C ALA A 259 1.84 -6.68 -13.08
N VAL A 260 0.79 -5.86 -12.95
CA VAL A 260 0.79 -4.67 -12.07
C VAL A 260 0.87 -5.06 -10.59
N ALA A 261 0.17 -6.11 -10.18
CA ALA A 261 0.20 -6.64 -8.82
C ALA A 261 1.55 -7.26 -8.48
N ALA A 262 2.14 -7.98 -9.45
CA ALA A 262 3.45 -8.60 -9.34
C ALA A 262 4.59 -7.59 -9.26
N ASP A 263 4.54 -6.46 -9.98
CA ASP A 263 5.58 -5.44 -9.99
C ASP A 263 5.60 -4.64 -8.66
N MET A 264 6.41 -5.14 -7.73
CA MET A 264 6.53 -4.64 -6.37
C MET A 264 7.52 -3.47 -6.27
N ASN A 265 8.44 -3.34 -7.22
CA ASN A 265 9.42 -2.24 -7.26
C ASN A 265 9.02 -1.07 -8.18
N LEU A 266 7.83 -1.13 -8.81
CA LEU A 266 7.27 -0.08 -9.67
C LEU A 266 8.10 0.16 -10.95
N SER A 267 8.71 -0.89 -11.51
CA SER A 267 9.58 -0.81 -12.68
C SER A 267 8.84 -0.90 -14.03
N ASN A 268 7.53 -1.11 -14.01
CA ASN A 268 6.66 -1.45 -15.14
C ASN A 268 6.92 -2.83 -15.77
N THR A 269 7.75 -3.67 -15.15
CA THR A 269 8.10 -5.01 -15.60
C THR A 269 8.11 -5.98 -14.42
N VAL A 270 7.96 -7.28 -14.70
CA VAL A 270 8.00 -8.32 -13.66
C VAL A 270 9.31 -9.09 -13.75
N THR A 271 10.02 -9.20 -12.64
CA THR A 271 11.34 -9.83 -12.54
C THR A 271 11.43 -10.76 -11.33
N ILE A 272 12.53 -11.52 -11.22
CA ILE A 272 12.80 -12.33 -10.02
C ILE A 272 12.87 -11.45 -8.76
N TYR A 273 13.34 -10.21 -8.89
CA TYR A 273 13.42 -9.29 -7.77
C TYR A 273 12.04 -8.99 -7.19
N ASP A 274 11.01 -8.92 -8.03
CA ASP A 274 9.64 -8.74 -7.57
C ASP A 274 9.11 -9.94 -6.77
N ALA A 275 9.48 -11.17 -7.16
CA ALA A 275 9.17 -12.36 -6.36
C ALA A 275 9.82 -12.30 -4.97
N VAL A 276 11.06 -11.80 -4.89
CA VAL A 276 11.76 -11.58 -3.61
C VAL A 276 11.04 -10.53 -2.77
N LEU A 277 10.60 -9.41 -3.36
CA LEU A 277 9.85 -8.37 -2.64
C LEU A 277 8.49 -8.87 -2.14
N THR A 278 7.77 -9.67 -2.93
CA THR A 278 6.53 -10.32 -2.49
C THR A 278 6.79 -11.32 -1.35
N LEU A 279 7.88 -12.09 -1.42
CA LEU A 279 8.30 -12.98 -0.34
C LEU A 279 8.66 -12.19 0.94
N GLN A 280 9.34 -11.06 0.80
CA GLN A 280 9.63 -10.15 1.93
C GLN A 280 8.35 -9.58 2.53
N LEU A 281 7.33 -9.28 1.72
CA LEU A 281 6.04 -8.80 2.20
C LEU A 281 5.35 -9.87 3.04
N ILE A 282 5.30 -11.11 2.56
CA ILE A 282 4.82 -12.27 3.34
C ILE A 282 5.62 -12.43 4.63
N ASN A 283 6.94 -12.29 4.57
CA ASN A 283 7.85 -12.47 5.72
C ASN A 283 7.85 -11.25 6.68
N GLY A 284 7.16 -10.16 6.34
CA GLY A 284 7.12 -8.93 7.15
C GLY A 284 8.42 -8.13 7.18
N THR A 285 9.27 -8.26 6.15
CA THR A 285 10.55 -7.55 5.99
C THR A 285 10.56 -6.62 4.77
N PHE A 286 9.41 -6.43 4.12
CA PHE A 286 9.30 -5.59 2.94
C PHE A 286 9.40 -4.10 3.28
N GLU A 287 10.34 -3.43 2.63
CA GLU A 287 10.46 -1.98 2.65
C GLU A 287 9.84 -1.40 1.38
N ALA A 288 8.73 -0.68 1.55
CA ALA A 288 8.00 -0.08 0.44
C ALA A 288 8.86 1.00 -0.27
N PRO A 289 9.06 0.93 -1.60
CA PRO A 289 9.73 1.99 -2.34
C PRO A 289 8.90 3.28 -2.35
N TYR A 290 9.54 4.39 -2.72
CA TYR A 290 8.86 5.68 -2.84
C TYR A 290 7.64 5.61 -3.78
N ARG A 291 6.50 6.17 -3.34
CA ARG A 291 5.19 6.12 -4.01
C ARG A 291 4.50 4.75 -4.07
N TRP A 292 5.04 3.74 -3.38
CA TRP A 292 4.34 2.46 -3.27
C TRP A 292 3.18 2.54 -2.27
N ASN A 293 1.99 2.12 -2.72
CA ASN A 293 0.80 1.94 -1.90
C ASN A 293 0.31 0.50 -2.05
N SER A 294 -0.36 -0.04 -1.02
CA SER A 294 -0.87 -1.42 -1.05
C SER A 294 -1.92 -1.67 -2.13
N TRP A 295 -2.59 -0.61 -2.59
CA TRP A 295 -3.49 -0.58 -3.73
C TRP A 295 -3.02 0.48 -4.73
N THR A 296 -3.24 0.21 -6.01
CA THR A 296 -3.05 1.15 -7.12
C THR A 296 -4.34 1.28 -7.91
N PHE A 297 -4.61 2.49 -8.42
CA PHE A 297 -5.86 2.84 -9.07
C PHE A 297 -5.66 3.45 -10.46
N PRO A 298 -5.31 2.66 -11.49
CA PRO A 298 -5.39 3.15 -12.87
C PRO A 298 -6.83 3.56 -13.24
N PRO A 299 -7.03 4.68 -13.95
CA PRO A 299 -8.30 5.01 -14.56
C PRO A 299 -8.79 3.85 -15.44
N ALA A 300 -10.08 3.51 -15.34
CA ALA A 300 -10.66 2.36 -16.02
C ALA A 300 -10.44 2.37 -17.53
N TRP A 301 -10.57 3.54 -18.15
CA TRP A 301 -10.35 3.72 -19.58
C TRP A 301 -8.88 3.55 -19.98
N VAL A 302 -7.92 3.85 -19.09
CA VAL A 302 -6.49 3.60 -19.31
C VAL A 302 -6.19 2.12 -19.16
N TYR A 303 -6.68 1.49 -18.08
CA TYR A 303 -6.50 0.06 -17.86
C TYR A 303 -7.10 -0.79 -19.00
N GLY A 304 -8.26 -0.39 -19.54
CA GLY A 304 -8.89 -1.06 -20.68
C GLY A 304 -8.06 -1.05 -21.97
N LEU A 305 -7.00 -0.22 -22.04
CA LEU A 305 -6.04 -0.17 -23.15
C LEU A 305 -4.77 -0.99 -22.89
N PHE A 306 -4.64 -1.64 -21.74
CA PHE A 306 -3.46 -2.45 -21.44
C PHE A 306 -3.39 -3.64 -22.39
N PRO A 307 -2.24 -3.86 -23.06
CA PRO A 307 -2.08 -4.98 -23.96
C PRO A 307 -2.17 -6.32 -23.19
N PRO A 308 -2.63 -7.40 -23.83
CA PRO A 308 -2.59 -8.72 -23.20
C PRO A 308 -1.15 -9.14 -22.89
N VAL A 309 -0.97 -9.88 -21.80
CA VAL A 309 0.32 -10.46 -21.42
C VAL A 309 0.67 -11.59 -22.38
N THR A 310 1.76 -11.43 -23.14
CA THR A 310 2.15 -12.36 -24.23
C THR A 310 3.59 -12.88 -24.11
N SER A 311 4.37 -12.40 -23.15
CA SER A 311 5.75 -12.84 -22.91
C SER A 311 6.15 -12.61 -21.46
N SER A 312 7.25 -13.24 -21.01
CA SER A 312 7.84 -13.03 -19.68
C SER A 312 8.48 -11.64 -19.52
N GLY A 313 8.83 -10.98 -20.62
CA GLY A 313 9.32 -9.60 -20.65
C GLY A 313 8.20 -8.57 -20.85
N TYR A 314 6.97 -8.91 -20.48
CA TYR A 314 5.83 -8.02 -20.63
C TYR A 314 6.04 -6.72 -19.84
N GLN A 315 5.88 -5.59 -20.52
CA GLN A 315 5.94 -4.25 -19.94
C GLN A 315 4.57 -3.61 -20.07
N TYR A 316 3.94 -3.29 -18.95
CA TYR A 316 2.65 -2.59 -18.97
C TYR A 316 2.86 -1.08 -19.18
N PRO A 317 1.91 -0.38 -19.83
CA PRO A 317 2.00 1.06 -20.00
C PRO A 317 2.06 1.79 -18.66
N GLY A 318 2.88 2.84 -18.56
CA GLY A 318 2.81 3.77 -17.44
C GLY A 318 1.44 4.46 -17.37
N TYR A 319 0.96 4.73 -16.17
CA TYR A 319 -0.32 5.38 -15.95
C TYR A 319 -0.25 6.30 -14.75
N ASP A 320 -1.13 7.30 -14.76
CA ASP A 320 -1.39 8.17 -13.63
C ASP A 320 -2.50 7.57 -12.77
N GLU A 321 -2.41 7.70 -11.44
CA GLU A 321 -3.45 7.25 -10.50
C GLU A 321 -4.48 8.35 -10.20
N TYR A 322 -4.73 9.22 -11.19
CA TYR A 322 -5.71 10.28 -11.10
C TYR A 322 -6.42 10.51 -12.43
N ILE A 323 -7.62 11.09 -12.39
CA ILE A 323 -8.32 11.60 -13.57
C ILE A 323 -8.40 13.11 -13.45
N SER A 324 -7.97 13.84 -14.47
CA SER A 324 -8.05 15.30 -14.52
C SER A 324 -9.12 15.80 -15.49
N HIS A 325 -9.81 16.86 -15.11
CA HIS A 325 -10.71 17.64 -15.95
C HIS A 325 -10.22 19.06 -16.00
N LEU A 326 -9.98 19.56 -17.20
CA LEU A 326 -9.66 20.97 -17.42
C LEU A 326 -10.95 21.73 -17.72
N ASN A 327 -11.10 22.93 -17.15
CA ASN A 327 -12.25 23.82 -17.34
C ASN A 327 -13.57 23.05 -17.31
N LEU A 328 -13.90 22.46 -16.16
CA LEU A 328 -15.11 21.65 -15.97
C LEU A 328 -16.33 22.40 -16.54
N ASN A 329 -17.07 21.84 -17.48
CA ASN A 329 -18.15 22.58 -18.19
C ASN A 329 -19.45 21.79 -18.29
N GLY A 330 -19.62 20.84 -17.37
CA GLY A 330 -20.71 19.88 -17.35
C GLY A 330 -20.40 18.75 -16.38
N ASP A 331 -21.43 17.95 -16.08
CA ASP A 331 -21.27 16.79 -15.22
C ASP A 331 -20.28 15.80 -15.84
N LYS A 332 -19.38 15.27 -15.00
CA LYS A 332 -18.42 14.23 -15.39
C LYS A 332 -18.80 12.96 -14.65
N LEU A 333 -19.59 12.15 -15.33
CA LEU A 333 -20.02 10.84 -14.85
C LEU A 333 -19.05 9.75 -15.35
N ASN A 334 -19.09 8.57 -14.74
CA ASN A 334 -18.24 7.41 -15.11
C ASN A 334 -16.74 7.71 -15.03
N GLN A 335 -16.33 8.44 -14.00
CA GLN A 335 -14.92 8.68 -13.68
C GLN A 335 -14.34 7.45 -12.98
N ASP A 336 -14.32 6.33 -13.67
CA ASP A 336 -14.12 5.04 -13.01
C ASP A 336 -12.64 4.69 -12.85
N PHE A 337 -12.33 3.93 -11.80
CA PHE A 337 -10.99 3.41 -11.53
C PHE A 337 -11.02 1.89 -11.35
N VAL A 338 -9.93 1.25 -11.76
CA VAL A 338 -9.70 -0.17 -11.52
C VAL A 338 -8.77 -0.30 -10.31
N GLY A 339 -9.23 -0.92 -9.23
CA GLY A 339 -8.41 -1.20 -8.07
C GLY A 339 -7.62 -2.50 -8.23
N ILE A 340 -6.30 -2.41 -8.06
CA ILE A 340 -5.38 -3.54 -8.12
C ILE A 340 -4.62 -3.61 -6.80
N LYS A 341 -4.71 -4.74 -6.10
CA LYS A 341 -3.95 -4.99 -4.87
C LYS A 341 -2.52 -5.40 -5.25
N ARG A 342 -1.53 -4.62 -4.83
CA ARG A 342 -0.11 -5.00 -5.04
C ARG A 342 0.24 -6.21 -4.19
N GLY A 343 1.00 -7.14 -4.75
CA GLY A 343 1.38 -8.42 -4.16
C GLY A 343 0.37 -9.55 -4.37
N ASP A 344 -0.92 -9.26 -4.62
CA ASP A 344 -1.98 -10.26 -4.83
C ASP A 344 -2.18 -10.54 -6.33
N VAL A 345 -1.39 -11.47 -6.84
CA VAL A 345 -1.29 -11.88 -8.25
C VAL A 345 -2.31 -12.96 -8.59
N ASP A 346 -2.64 -13.83 -7.63
CA ASP A 346 -3.65 -14.88 -7.74
C ASP A 346 -5.08 -14.33 -7.56
N GLY A 347 -5.22 -13.14 -6.97
CA GLY A 347 -6.50 -12.46 -6.76
C GLY A 347 -7.29 -13.06 -5.60
N SER A 348 -6.60 -13.67 -4.62
CA SER A 348 -7.20 -14.36 -3.48
C SER A 348 -7.64 -13.45 -2.34
N CYS A 349 -7.39 -12.13 -2.42
CA CYS A 349 -7.82 -11.07 -1.49
C CYS A 349 -9.11 -11.38 -0.69
N SER A 350 -8.96 -11.95 0.51
CA SER A 350 -10.09 -12.20 1.41
C SER A 350 -10.31 -10.99 2.31
N ASN A 351 -11.41 -10.25 2.08
CA ASN A 351 -11.90 -9.12 2.90
C ASN A 351 -10.82 -8.21 3.53
N CYS A 352 -10.00 -7.56 2.69
CA CYS A 352 -8.95 -6.63 3.13
C CYS A 352 -9.45 -5.30 3.70
N ASP A 353 -10.77 -5.14 3.90
CA ASP A 353 -11.41 -3.96 4.49
C ASP A 353 -11.53 -4.03 6.01
N ALA A 354 -11.40 -5.23 6.60
CA ALA A 354 -11.37 -5.37 8.04
C ALA A 354 -10.09 -4.77 8.62
N MET A 355 -10.21 -3.81 9.55
CA MET A 355 -9.15 -3.53 10.51
C MET A 355 -8.98 -4.81 11.33
N LEU A 356 -7.88 -5.55 11.13
CA LEU A 356 -7.54 -6.83 11.78
C LEU A 356 -8.13 -7.00 13.19
N LYS A 357 -9.36 -7.53 13.32
CA LYS A 357 -9.99 -7.96 14.58
C LYS A 357 -11.06 -9.04 14.44
N GLU A 358 -11.42 -9.48 13.24
CA GLU A 358 -12.28 -10.65 13.07
C GLU A 358 -11.62 -11.69 12.20
N LYS A 359 -11.59 -12.90 12.76
CA LYS A 359 -11.20 -14.17 12.13
C LYS A 359 -11.68 -14.19 10.69
N VAL A 360 -10.75 -14.01 9.75
CA VAL A 360 -10.99 -14.34 8.35
C VAL A 360 -11.42 -15.81 8.36
N THR A 361 -12.56 -16.11 7.74
CA THR A 361 -12.91 -17.48 7.39
C THR A 361 -11.83 -17.98 6.44
N GLU A 362 -10.79 -18.59 7.02
CA GLU A 362 -9.80 -19.36 6.29
C GLU A 362 -10.53 -20.30 5.34
N ASP A 363 -10.01 -20.38 4.13
CA ASP A 363 -10.39 -21.37 3.14
C ASP A 363 -10.36 -22.73 3.83
N ARG A 364 -11.54 -23.37 4.00
CA ARG A 364 -11.71 -24.61 4.78
C ARG A 364 -11.21 -25.83 4.00
N SER A 365 -10.12 -25.66 3.26
CA SER A 365 -9.37 -26.76 2.71
C SER A 365 -8.77 -27.54 3.88
N PRO A 366 -9.01 -28.86 4.01
CA PRO A 366 -8.36 -29.66 5.03
C PRO A 366 -6.85 -29.50 4.88
N ALA A 367 -6.13 -29.17 5.96
CA ALA A 367 -4.68 -29.05 5.92
C ALA A 367 -4.08 -30.38 5.42
N VAL A 368 -3.37 -30.35 4.30
CA VAL A 368 -2.77 -31.53 3.64
C VAL A 368 -1.26 -31.58 3.89
N ALA A 369 -0.71 -30.58 4.59
CA ALA A 369 0.69 -30.47 4.97
C ALA A 369 0.81 -29.91 6.39
N ALA A 370 1.92 -30.22 7.08
CA ALA A 370 2.14 -29.73 8.44
C ALA A 370 3.60 -29.38 8.70
N VAL A 371 3.80 -28.34 9.52
CA VAL A 371 5.07 -28.10 10.20
C VAL A 371 5.14 -29.07 11.37
N ARG A 372 6.22 -29.84 11.46
CA ARG A 372 6.42 -30.88 12.46
C ARG A 372 7.61 -30.60 13.36
N PHE A 373 7.46 -30.91 14.63
CA PHE A 373 8.55 -30.94 15.61
C PHE A 373 8.41 -32.14 16.54
N ARG A 374 9.52 -32.54 17.16
CA ARG A 374 9.51 -33.57 18.20
C ARG A 374 9.05 -32.96 19.52
N ASP A 375 8.00 -33.52 20.10
CA ASP A 375 7.58 -33.11 21.43
C ASP A 375 8.56 -33.65 22.49
N GLN A 376 9.02 -32.78 23.38
CA GLN A 376 9.97 -33.11 24.43
C GLN A 376 9.86 -32.11 25.59
N PRO A 377 10.21 -32.52 26.82
CA PRO A 377 10.42 -31.58 27.91
C PRO A 377 11.65 -30.71 27.64
N VAL A 378 11.62 -29.48 28.14
CA VAL A 378 12.78 -28.58 28.14
C VAL A 378 13.05 -28.05 29.55
N GLU A 379 14.34 -27.89 29.86
CA GLU A 379 14.86 -27.43 31.15
C GLU A 379 15.44 -26.03 31.02
N ALA A 380 15.16 -25.17 32.00
CA ALA A 380 15.65 -23.81 32.04
C ALA A 380 17.19 -23.77 32.09
N GLY A 381 17.79 -22.87 31.31
CA GLY A 381 19.23 -22.68 31.15
C GLY A 381 19.86 -23.60 30.10
N SER A 382 19.11 -24.55 29.54
CA SER A 382 19.62 -25.47 28.51
C SER A 382 19.41 -24.92 27.12
N VAL A 383 20.38 -25.18 26.23
CA VAL A 383 20.30 -24.87 24.80
C VAL A 383 19.85 -26.11 24.04
N TYR A 384 18.82 -25.94 23.20
CA TYR A 384 18.23 -26.99 22.39
C TYR A 384 18.40 -26.70 20.91
N GLU A 385 18.69 -27.74 20.13
CA GLU A 385 18.60 -27.71 18.67
C GLU A 385 17.31 -28.40 18.26
N LEU A 386 16.29 -27.60 17.96
CA LEU A 386 14.96 -28.10 17.61
C LEU A 386 14.90 -28.34 16.09
N PRO A 387 14.82 -29.58 15.61
CA PRO A 387 14.61 -29.85 14.19
C PRO A 387 13.17 -29.49 13.79
N LEU A 388 13.01 -28.70 12.73
CA LEU A 388 11.71 -28.44 12.12
C LEU A 388 11.58 -29.26 10.83
N TYR A 389 10.50 -30.01 10.71
CA TYR A 389 10.17 -30.84 9.55
C TYR A 389 8.94 -30.28 8.83
N ILE A 390 8.73 -30.68 7.58
CA ILE A 390 7.47 -30.46 6.87
C ILE A 390 6.96 -31.79 6.33
N SER A 391 5.77 -32.19 6.75
CA SER A 391 5.04 -33.34 6.19
C SER A 391 4.09 -32.89 5.07
N GLY A 392 3.74 -33.81 4.17
CA GLY A 392 2.78 -33.53 3.09
C GLY A 392 3.30 -32.65 1.96
N MET A 393 4.63 -32.45 1.89
CA MET A 393 5.28 -31.81 0.74
C MET A 393 5.13 -32.66 -0.53
N ALA A 394 4.92 -32.00 -1.66
CA ALA A 394 5.05 -32.63 -2.97
C ALA A 394 6.47 -32.41 -3.49
N GLU A 395 6.98 -33.31 -4.34
CA GLU A 395 8.32 -33.17 -4.94
C GLU A 395 8.49 -31.85 -5.71
N ASN A 396 7.38 -31.29 -6.21
CA ASN A 396 7.34 -30.05 -6.96
C ASN A 396 6.91 -28.83 -6.12
N THR A 397 7.05 -28.87 -4.78
CA THR A 397 6.79 -27.70 -3.93
C THR A 397 7.73 -26.54 -4.30
N ALA A 398 7.18 -25.40 -4.72
CA ALA A 398 7.92 -24.25 -5.21
C ALA A 398 8.12 -23.16 -4.13
N ALA A 399 7.18 -23.00 -3.20
CA ALA A 399 7.25 -21.99 -2.15
C ALA A 399 6.66 -22.51 -0.84
N ILE A 400 7.19 -22.02 0.28
CA ILE A 400 6.74 -22.35 1.64
C ILE A 400 6.82 -21.09 2.48
N ALA A 401 5.78 -20.79 3.24
CA ALA A 401 5.77 -19.71 4.22
C ALA A 401 5.03 -20.17 5.49
N PHE A 402 5.54 -19.79 6.66
CA PHE A 402 4.82 -19.92 7.92
C PHE A 402 5.39 -18.99 8.99
N ALA A 403 4.56 -18.68 9.98
CA ALA A 403 4.99 -18.05 11.23
C ALA A 403 4.70 -19.00 12.41
N LEU A 404 5.70 -19.20 13.28
CA LEU A 404 5.63 -20.04 14.47
C LEU A 404 5.93 -19.20 15.72
N SER A 405 5.03 -19.23 16.69
CA SER A 405 5.16 -18.55 17.97
C SER A 405 6.07 -19.35 18.92
N LEU A 406 7.14 -18.71 19.39
CA LEU A 406 8.06 -19.14 20.44
C LEU A 406 8.13 -18.06 21.52
N PRO A 407 7.21 -18.05 22.49
CA PRO A 407 7.11 -16.98 23.49
C PRO A 407 8.44 -16.68 24.19
N THR A 408 8.85 -15.40 24.17
CA THR A 408 10.14 -14.91 24.70
C THR A 408 10.33 -15.13 26.20
N ASP A 409 9.23 -15.33 26.92
CA ASP A 409 9.20 -15.73 28.34
C ASP A 409 9.77 -17.15 28.59
N TYR A 410 9.76 -17.99 27.56
CA TYR A 410 10.19 -19.40 27.61
C TYR A 410 11.42 -19.66 26.77
N PHE A 411 11.61 -18.96 25.66
CA PHE A 411 12.70 -19.21 24.73
C PHE A 411 13.43 -17.92 24.35
N GLU A 412 14.71 -18.06 24.05
CA GLU A 412 15.49 -17.11 23.26
C GLU A 412 15.98 -17.82 22.01
N ILE A 413 15.72 -17.24 20.84
CA ILE A 413 16.19 -17.79 19.58
C ILE A 413 17.63 -17.31 19.37
N LEU A 414 18.59 -18.24 19.35
CA LEU A 414 20.01 -17.91 19.26
C LEU A 414 20.50 -17.92 17.81
N SER A 415 20.07 -18.90 17.01
CA SER A 415 20.48 -19.04 15.61
C SER A 415 19.63 -20.07 14.88
N VAL A 416 19.81 -20.14 13.56
CA VAL A 416 19.31 -21.23 12.72
C VAL A 416 20.51 -21.96 12.11
N LYS A 417 20.47 -23.30 12.13
CA LYS A 417 21.46 -24.17 11.47
C LYS A 417 20.85 -24.90 10.28
N ASP A 418 21.71 -25.21 9.31
CA ASP A 418 21.33 -25.91 8.09
C ASP A 418 20.72 -27.29 8.38
N GLY A 419 19.67 -27.61 7.64
CA GLY A 419 19.08 -28.94 7.54
C GLY A 419 19.18 -29.46 6.10
N ALA A 420 18.12 -30.07 5.60
CA ALA A 420 18.01 -30.54 4.23
C ALA A 420 17.59 -29.45 3.23
N LEU A 421 17.15 -28.27 3.68
CA LEU A 421 16.80 -27.18 2.75
C LEU A 421 18.05 -26.75 1.97
N PRO A 422 18.05 -26.90 0.63
CA PRO A 422 19.21 -26.52 -0.17
C PRO A 422 19.47 -25.01 -0.06
N ASN A 423 20.73 -24.65 0.19
CA ASN A 423 21.19 -23.27 0.25
C ASN A 423 20.37 -22.38 1.20
N LEU A 424 20.06 -22.84 2.41
CA LEU A 424 19.36 -22.05 3.44
C LEU A 424 19.97 -20.63 3.54
N GLN A 425 19.18 -19.62 3.21
CA GLN A 425 19.61 -18.23 3.25
C GLN A 425 19.05 -17.51 4.47
N GLN A 426 19.83 -16.57 4.99
CA GLN A 426 19.44 -15.74 6.14
C GLN A 426 18.21 -14.87 5.85
N ASN A 427 18.01 -14.47 4.59
CA ASN A 427 16.87 -13.64 4.16
C ASN A 427 15.54 -14.42 4.05
N PHE A 428 15.54 -15.74 4.24
CA PHE A 428 14.30 -16.51 4.41
C PHE A 428 13.67 -16.30 5.78
N PHE A 429 14.38 -15.64 6.69
CA PHE A 429 13.99 -15.42 8.08
C PHE A 429 13.80 -13.93 8.36
N ASN A 430 12.78 -13.60 9.16
CA ASN A 430 12.66 -12.27 9.76
C ASN A 430 13.31 -12.27 11.14
N TRP A 431 14.55 -11.82 11.23
CA TRP A 431 15.33 -11.82 12.47
C TRP A 431 14.78 -10.85 13.53
N GLU A 432 14.22 -9.71 13.12
CA GLU A 432 13.59 -8.77 14.05
C GLU A 432 12.36 -9.41 14.72
N ALA A 433 11.51 -10.11 13.95
CA ALA A 433 10.38 -10.83 14.52
C ALA A 433 10.80 -11.99 15.43
N MET A 434 11.97 -12.61 15.19
CA MET A 434 12.50 -13.67 16.03
C MET A 434 12.92 -13.18 17.41
N ASP A 435 13.48 -11.96 17.50
CA ASP A 435 13.83 -11.34 18.78
C ASP A 435 12.57 -11.17 19.67
N ASP A 436 11.41 -10.98 19.05
CA ASP A 436 10.10 -10.92 19.69
C ASP A 436 9.41 -12.30 19.86
N GLY A 437 10.13 -13.40 19.60
CA GLY A 437 9.62 -14.76 19.78
C GLY A 437 8.69 -15.24 18.67
N LEU A 438 8.82 -14.71 17.46
CA LEU A 438 8.07 -15.14 16.29
C LEU A 438 9.02 -15.58 15.17
N LEU A 439 9.17 -16.89 14.97
CA LEU A 439 9.85 -17.46 13.82
C LEU A 439 8.99 -17.24 12.58
N ARG A 440 9.33 -16.23 11.78
CA ARG A 440 8.79 -16.05 10.42
C ARG A 440 9.76 -16.63 9.41
N PHE A 441 9.27 -17.56 8.61
CA PHE A 441 10.03 -18.23 7.57
C PHE A 441 9.29 -18.17 6.25
N ALA A 442 9.98 -17.79 5.18
CA ALA A 442 9.45 -17.81 3.82
C ALA A 442 10.57 -18.17 2.83
N CYS A 443 10.35 -19.21 2.03
CA CYS A 443 11.32 -19.75 1.09
C CYS A 443 10.68 -19.96 -0.29
N LEU A 444 11.50 -19.79 -1.32
CA LEU A 444 11.13 -19.92 -2.72
C LEU A 444 12.22 -20.68 -3.47
N ASP A 445 11.81 -21.65 -4.30
CA ASP A 445 12.66 -22.25 -5.31
C ASP A 445 12.71 -21.36 -6.56
N PHE A 446 13.82 -20.63 -6.71
CA PHE A 446 14.06 -19.73 -7.84
C PHE A 446 14.15 -20.44 -9.19
N GLU A 447 14.40 -21.76 -9.22
CA GLU A 447 14.42 -22.53 -10.47
C GLU A 447 13.05 -23.10 -10.86
N ASN A 448 12.06 -23.03 -9.95
CA ASN A 448 10.71 -23.60 -10.10
C ASN A 448 10.71 -25.10 -10.49
N LYS A 449 11.71 -25.85 -10.02
CA LYS A 449 11.84 -27.31 -10.22
C LYS A 449 11.29 -28.12 -9.05
N GLY A 450 11.10 -27.49 -7.90
CA GLY A 450 10.70 -28.12 -6.65
C GLY A 450 11.83 -28.11 -5.63
N LEU A 451 11.49 -27.82 -4.37
CA LEU A 451 12.37 -28.01 -3.22
C LEU A 451 12.54 -29.53 -3.00
N ALA A 452 13.70 -30.06 -3.38
CA ALA A 452 14.03 -31.47 -3.21
C ALA A 452 14.25 -31.79 -1.72
N LEU A 453 13.16 -32.11 -1.02
CA LEU A 453 13.14 -32.42 0.41
C LEU A 453 12.47 -33.77 0.64
N HIS A 454 13.12 -34.63 1.43
CA HIS A 454 12.48 -35.82 1.96
C HIS A 454 11.77 -35.46 3.28
N GLY A 455 10.54 -35.94 3.48
CA GLY A 455 9.72 -35.56 4.64
C GLY A 455 10.30 -35.97 6.01
N ASP A 456 11.26 -36.89 6.03
CA ASP A 456 11.95 -37.33 7.26
C ASP A 456 13.19 -36.49 7.58
N ASP A 457 13.64 -35.63 6.67
CA ASP A 457 14.79 -34.76 6.89
C ASP A 457 14.32 -33.39 7.42
N PRO A 458 14.97 -32.84 8.46
CA PRO A 458 14.60 -31.53 8.98
C PRO A 458 14.93 -30.47 7.94
N LEU A 459 14.01 -29.53 7.72
CA LEU A 459 14.19 -28.37 6.87
C LEU A 459 15.39 -27.54 7.34
N PHE A 460 15.43 -27.26 8.64
CA PHE A 460 16.51 -26.60 9.37
C PHE A 460 16.38 -26.91 10.87
N TYR A 461 17.38 -26.50 11.65
CA TYR A 461 17.36 -26.58 13.11
C TYR A 461 17.28 -25.20 13.72
N LEU A 462 16.32 -24.99 14.60
CA LEU A 462 16.20 -23.78 15.40
C LEU A 462 16.96 -23.97 16.71
N VAL A 463 17.99 -23.15 16.95
CA VAL A 463 18.77 -23.19 18.18
C VAL A 463 18.15 -22.22 19.18
N VAL A 464 17.66 -22.74 20.30
CA VAL A 464 16.99 -21.95 21.33
C VAL A 464 17.58 -22.18 22.72
N GLU A 465 17.66 -21.14 23.53
CA GLU A 465 17.89 -21.27 24.97
C GLU A 465 16.55 -21.25 25.71
N ALA A 466 16.31 -22.25 26.55
CA ALA A 466 15.11 -22.31 27.37
C ALA A 466 15.28 -21.45 28.63
N LYS A 467 14.39 -20.49 28.86
CA LYS A 467 14.37 -19.62 30.06
C LYS A 467 13.57 -20.22 31.20
N ARG A 468 12.69 -21.17 30.91
CA ARG A 468 11.80 -21.84 31.88
C ARG A 468 11.68 -23.32 31.57
N ASN A 469 11.41 -24.10 32.61
CA ASN A 469 11.05 -25.51 32.46
C ASN A 469 9.69 -25.61 31.77
N LEU A 470 9.57 -26.51 30.79
CA LEU A 470 8.32 -26.82 30.12
C LEU A 470 8.21 -28.33 29.94
N PRO A 471 7.10 -28.96 30.34
CA PRO A 471 6.95 -30.42 30.25
C PRO A 471 6.79 -30.93 28.81
N SER A 472 6.31 -30.09 27.89
CA SER A 472 6.02 -30.43 26.49
C SER A 472 6.04 -29.18 25.62
N LEU A 473 6.82 -29.20 24.53
CA LEU A 473 6.86 -28.14 23.51
C LEU A 473 5.48 -27.92 22.85
N LYS A 474 4.69 -28.98 22.70
CA LYS A 474 3.33 -28.93 22.13
C LYS A 474 2.42 -27.93 22.83
N GLU A 475 2.58 -27.75 24.13
CA GLU A 475 1.73 -26.85 24.90
C GLU A 475 1.93 -25.38 24.53
N LEU A 476 3.10 -25.02 23.97
CA LEU A 476 3.48 -23.62 23.76
C LEU A 476 3.55 -23.21 22.29
N LEU A 477 4.09 -24.07 21.41
CA LEU A 477 4.30 -23.72 20.01
C LEU A 477 2.97 -23.59 19.25
N ARG A 478 2.79 -22.52 18.50
CA ARG A 478 1.56 -22.25 17.73
C ARG A 478 1.90 -21.63 16.38
N LEU A 479 1.31 -22.14 15.30
CA LEU A 479 1.32 -21.41 14.03
C LEU A 479 0.51 -20.12 14.16
N ARG A 480 0.92 -19.10 13.41
CA ARG A 480 0.33 -17.76 13.42
C ARG A 480 -0.15 -17.36 12.01
N PRO A 481 -1.17 -18.05 11.46
CA PRO A 481 -1.76 -17.69 10.17
C PRO A 481 -2.43 -16.30 10.17
N ASP A 482 -2.67 -15.74 11.36
CA ASP A 482 -3.15 -14.37 11.56
C ASP A 482 -2.08 -13.29 11.34
N VAL A 483 -0.80 -13.67 11.23
CA VAL A 483 0.35 -12.75 11.07
C VAL A 483 1.08 -12.94 9.74
N GLN A 484 1.06 -14.16 9.19
CA GLN A 484 1.74 -14.52 7.96
C GLN A 484 1.02 -15.70 7.30
N ASP A 485 1.06 -15.76 5.96
CA ASP A 485 0.66 -16.96 5.23
C ASP A 485 1.35 -18.22 5.79
N CYS A 486 0.54 -19.20 6.17
CA CYS A 486 0.99 -20.52 6.64
C CYS A 486 0.59 -21.54 5.58
N SER A 487 1.32 -21.57 4.47
CA SER A 487 1.03 -22.46 3.35
C SER A 487 2.28 -22.85 2.59
N LEU A 488 2.15 -23.90 1.78
CA LEU A 488 3.08 -24.23 0.71
C LEU A 488 2.34 -24.25 -0.62
N THR A 489 3.06 -23.96 -1.70
CA THR A 489 2.51 -24.01 -3.05
C THR A 489 3.41 -24.82 -3.97
N THR A 490 2.81 -25.69 -4.79
CA THR A 490 3.52 -26.46 -5.81
C THR A 490 3.70 -25.66 -7.10
N SER A 491 4.61 -26.09 -7.97
CA SER A 491 4.71 -25.57 -9.34
C SER A 491 3.45 -25.82 -10.20
N GLY A 492 2.50 -26.64 -9.72
CA GLY A 492 1.17 -26.75 -10.31
C GLY A 492 0.17 -25.70 -9.83
N LEU A 493 0.62 -24.72 -9.02
CA LEU A 493 -0.23 -23.74 -8.30
C LEU A 493 -1.24 -24.39 -7.34
N GLU A 494 -0.92 -25.60 -6.85
CA GLU A 494 -1.69 -26.23 -5.77
C GLU A 494 -1.20 -25.69 -4.44
N ARG A 495 -2.02 -24.85 -3.78
CA ARG A 495 -1.77 -24.32 -2.44
C ARG A 495 -2.28 -25.29 -1.38
N ARG A 496 -1.44 -25.58 -0.37
CA ARG A 496 -1.78 -26.40 0.79
C ARG A 496 -1.51 -25.62 2.07
N LEU A 497 -2.53 -25.45 2.89
CA LEU A 497 -2.39 -24.82 4.21
C LEU A 497 -1.61 -25.72 5.16
N LEU A 498 -0.76 -25.11 5.99
CA LEU A 498 0.06 -25.79 6.98
C LEU A 498 -0.68 -25.86 8.32
N SER A 499 -0.75 -27.07 8.88
CA SER A 499 -1.07 -27.27 10.29
C SER A 499 0.21 -27.40 11.13
N LEU A 500 0.06 -27.37 12.46
CA LEU A 500 1.15 -27.70 13.37
C LEU A 500 0.94 -29.12 13.88
N GLU A 501 1.92 -29.98 13.63
CA GLU A 501 1.94 -31.35 14.11
C GLU A 501 3.10 -31.54 15.08
N THR A 502 2.85 -32.35 16.09
CA THR A 502 3.89 -32.88 16.95
C THR A 502 4.02 -34.34 16.65
N ASP A 503 5.24 -34.80 16.44
CA ASP A 503 5.50 -36.22 16.59
C ASP A 503 5.01 -36.55 18.00
N GLN A 504 4.07 -37.50 18.10
CA GLN A 504 3.93 -38.17 19.38
C GLN A 504 5.35 -38.66 19.68
N THR A 505 5.87 -38.35 20.87
CA THR A 505 6.91 -39.18 21.48
C THR A 505 6.57 -40.59 21.05
N GLU A 506 7.48 -41.30 20.36
CA GLU A 506 7.27 -42.74 20.14
C GLU A 506 6.71 -43.24 21.46
N SER A 507 5.44 -43.67 21.46
CA SER A 507 4.88 -44.28 22.65
C SER A 507 5.94 -45.27 23.07
N PRO A 508 6.45 -45.23 24.32
CA PRO A 508 7.52 -46.12 24.74
C PRO A 508 7.14 -47.49 24.20
N VAL A 509 7.95 -48.02 23.27
CA VAL A 509 7.58 -49.26 22.59
C VAL A 509 7.25 -50.21 23.72
N GLU A 510 6.02 -50.71 23.79
CA GLU A 510 5.54 -51.35 25.01
C GLU A 510 6.51 -52.48 25.37
N GLY A 511 7.09 -52.41 26.57
CA GLY A 511 8.18 -53.30 26.96
C GLY A 511 9.57 -52.91 26.43
N PHE A 512 9.85 -51.64 26.14
CA PHE A 512 11.19 -51.10 25.84
C PHE A 512 11.39 -49.68 26.38
N ALA A 513 12.53 -49.42 27.04
CA ALA A 513 12.94 -48.09 27.48
C ALA A 513 14.45 -47.90 27.32
N LEU A 514 14.90 -46.65 27.15
CA LEU A 514 16.31 -46.28 27.10
C LEU A 514 16.58 -45.08 28.01
N PHE A 515 17.55 -45.20 28.93
CA PHE A 515 17.92 -44.12 29.84
C PHE A 515 19.32 -44.30 30.47
N PRO A 516 19.99 -43.21 30.89
CA PRO A 516 19.64 -41.82 30.59
C PRO A 516 19.97 -41.46 29.13
N ASN A 517 19.28 -40.47 28.59
CA ASN A 517 19.61 -39.83 27.32
C ASN A 517 19.46 -38.30 27.51
N PRO A 518 20.55 -37.50 27.48
CA PRO A 518 21.93 -37.88 27.14
C PRO A 518 22.57 -38.89 28.10
N ALA A 519 23.46 -39.73 27.57
CA ALA A 519 24.23 -40.71 28.31
C ALA A 519 25.65 -40.19 28.58
N HIS A 520 26.10 -40.29 29.82
CA HIS A 520 27.46 -39.85 30.24
C HIS A 520 28.40 -41.05 30.38
N GLU A 521 28.29 -41.82 31.47
CA GLU A 521 29.13 -43.00 31.70
C GLU A 521 28.53 -44.28 31.07
N GLN A 522 27.21 -44.39 31.10
CA GLN A 522 26.47 -45.57 30.64
C GLN A 522 25.09 -45.21 30.10
N VAL A 523 24.54 -46.10 29.28
CA VAL A 523 23.15 -46.08 28.83
C VAL A 523 22.51 -47.45 29.09
N THR A 524 21.28 -47.47 29.58
CA THR A 524 20.54 -48.69 29.89
C THR A 524 19.43 -48.90 28.88
N PHE A 525 19.33 -50.13 28.36
CA PHE A 525 18.23 -50.61 27.53
C PHE A 525 17.37 -51.54 28.39
N GLU A 526 16.12 -51.19 28.66
CA GLU A 526 15.13 -52.11 29.20
C GLU A 526 14.30 -52.67 28.06
N PHE A 527 14.07 -53.98 28.02
CA PHE A 527 13.30 -54.63 26.95
C PHE A 527 12.71 -55.99 27.38
N ASP A 528 11.64 -56.45 26.74
CA ASP A 528 11.06 -57.77 26.97
C ASP A 528 11.62 -58.85 26.03
N VAL A 529 11.97 -60.01 26.59
CA VAL A 529 12.42 -61.20 25.86
C VAL A 529 11.34 -62.27 25.94
N THR A 530 10.81 -62.71 24.79
CA THR A 530 9.65 -63.63 24.73
C THR A 530 10.01 -65.10 24.99
N ALA A 531 11.23 -65.49 24.65
CA ALA A 531 11.80 -66.81 24.88
C ALA A 531 13.32 -66.69 24.96
N ASP A 532 13.98 -67.62 25.65
CA ASP A 532 15.46 -67.65 25.77
C ASP A 532 16.12 -67.60 24.37
N ALA A 533 16.76 -66.47 24.07
CA ALA A 533 17.25 -66.12 22.74
C ALA A 533 18.45 -65.16 22.81
N PRO A 534 19.34 -65.17 21.80
CA PRO A 534 20.36 -64.14 21.65
C PRO A 534 19.72 -62.78 21.35
N VAL A 535 20.28 -61.74 21.94
CA VAL A 535 19.93 -60.34 21.73
C VAL A 535 21.12 -59.62 21.12
N MET A 536 20.92 -59.01 19.94
CA MET A 536 21.98 -58.35 19.18
C MET A 536 21.82 -56.83 19.28
N LEU A 537 22.82 -56.14 19.84
CA LEU A 537 22.87 -54.69 19.88
C LEU A 537 23.88 -54.15 18.87
N TYR A 538 23.39 -53.42 17.89
CA TYR A 538 24.16 -52.67 16.91
C TYR A 538 24.18 -51.21 17.32
N LEU A 539 25.35 -50.57 17.29
CA LEU A 539 25.51 -49.13 17.43
C LEU A 539 26.11 -48.56 16.16
N TYR A 540 25.68 -47.37 15.78
CA TYR A 540 26.10 -46.67 14.57
C TYR A 540 26.45 -45.22 14.89
N ASP A 541 27.44 -44.68 14.19
CA ASP A 541 27.75 -43.26 14.24
C ASP A 541 26.72 -42.44 13.44
N ALA A 542 26.86 -41.12 13.47
CA ALA A 542 25.99 -40.19 12.76
C ALA A 542 25.99 -40.38 11.22
N SER A 543 26.99 -41.08 10.65
CA SER A 543 27.07 -41.40 9.22
C SER A 543 26.49 -42.79 8.87
N GLY A 544 25.98 -43.52 9.87
CA GLY A 544 25.44 -44.89 9.70
C GLY A 544 26.52 -45.97 9.68
N ARG A 545 27.78 -45.65 9.99
CA ARG A 545 28.84 -46.65 10.12
C ARG A 545 28.71 -47.37 11.45
N VAL A 546 28.85 -48.69 11.43
CA VAL A 546 28.81 -49.53 12.65
C VAL A 546 29.96 -49.16 13.58
N LEU A 547 29.61 -48.73 14.79
CA LEU A 547 30.52 -48.48 15.91
C LEU A 547 30.81 -49.77 16.68
N SER A 548 29.76 -50.53 17.00
CA SER A 548 29.89 -51.79 17.72
C SER A 548 28.75 -52.75 17.39
N LEU A 549 29.04 -54.04 17.53
CA LEU A 549 28.06 -55.12 17.51
C LEU A 549 28.30 -55.99 18.74
N ASN A 550 27.30 -56.07 19.60
CA ASN A 550 27.35 -56.85 20.83
C ASN A 550 26.27 -57.93 20.80
N GLU A 551 26.63 -59.15 21.19
CA GLU A 551 25.71 -60.28 21.33
C GLU A 551 25.59 -60.63 22.81
N TYR A 552 24.36 -60.74 23.29
CA TYR A 552 24.03 -61.08 24.68
C TYR A 552 23.02 -62.24 24.71
N HIS A 553 22.98 -62.97 25.82
CA HIS A 553 21.95 -63.98 26.06
C HIS A 553 21.11 -63.60 27.26
N PHE A 554 19.79 -63.67 27.11
CA PHE A 554 18.84 -63.31 28.14
C PHE A 554 17.72 -64.37 28.25
N ALA A 555 17.27 -64.63 29.49
CA ALA A 555 16.11 -65.47 29.73
C ALA A 555 14.81 -64.75 29.34
N ALA A 556 13.71 -65.49 29.21
CA ALA A 556 12.40 -64.91 28.97
C ALA A 556 11.96 -63.98 30.13
N GLY A 557 11.29 -62.87 29.80
CA GLY A 557 10.82 -61.85 30.73
C GLY A 557 11.45 -60.48 30.46
N GLN A 558 11.16 -59.52 31.34
CA GLN A 558 11.71 -58.17 31.28
C GLN A 558 13.21 -58.18 31.61
N GLN A 559 14.01 -57.54 30.76
CA GLN A 559 15.47 -57.49 30.85
C GLN A 559 15.96 -56.06 30.91
N SER A 560 17.17 -55.90 31.47
CA SER A 560 17.88 -54.64 31.55
C SER A 560 19.34 -54.85 31.16
N LEU A 561 19.81 -54.11 30.15
CA LEU A 561 21.16 -54.14 29.63
C LEU A 561 21.80 -52.77 29.85
N ALA A 562 22.74 -52.67 30.80
CA ALA A 562 23.58 -51.50 30.97
C ALA A 562 24.79 -51.58 30.03
N LEU A 563 24.93 -50.59 29.16
CA LEU A 563 26.03 -50.45 28.22
C LEU A 563 26.93 -49.27 28.64
N PRO A 564 28.21 -49.51 28.99
CA PRO A 564 29.18 -48.45 29.15
C PRO A 564 29.37 -47.68 27.84
N THR A 565 29.46 -46.36 27.90
CA THR A 565 29.66 -45.52 26.72
C THR A 565 31.14 -45.24 26.42
N ASP A 566 32.05 -45.79 27.23
CA ASP A 566 33.49 -45.70 27.02
C ASP A 566 33.89 -46.19 25.62
N GLY A 567 34.57 -45.34 24.87
CA GLY A 567 35.00 -45.62 23.50
C GLY A 567 33.96 -45.27 22.42
N LEU A 568 32.77 -44.81 22.79
CA LEU A 568 31.80 -44.23 21.86
C LEU A 568 32.12 -42.75 21.60
N PRO A 569 31.92 -42.24 20.36
CA PRO A 569 32.12 -40.83 20.05
C PRO A 569 31.07 -39.96 20.76
N ASN A 570 31.46 -38.76 21.18
CA ASN A 570 30.50 -37.73 21.63
C ASN A 570 29.53 -37.38 20.50
N GLY A 571 28.28 -37.11 20.86
CA GLY A 571 27.22 -36.74 19.93
C GLY A 571 26.20 -37.86 19.68
N LEU A 572 25.53 -37.78 18.54
CA LEU A 572 24.39 -38.64 18.21
C LEU A 572 24.85 -40.07 17.84
N ILE A 573 24.34 -41.06 18.56
CA ILE A 573 24.56 -42.49 18.31
C ILE A 573 23.23 -43.12 17.98
N SER A 574 23.15 -43.86 16.87
CA SER A 574 21.98 -44.67 16.55
C SER A 574 22.17 -46.09 17.04
N TYR A 575 21.11 -46.76 17.47
CA TYR A 575 21.14 -48.16 17.86
C TYR A 575 20.09 -48.98 17.12
N ARG A 576 20.36 -50.29 17.01
CA ARG A 576 19.37 -51.32 16.70
C ARG A 576 19.56 -52.48 17.67
N LEU A 577 18.52 -52.83 18.42
CA LEU A 577 18.47 -53.99 19.31
C LEU A 577 17.54 -55.04 18.70
N VAL A 578 18.06 -56.23 18.44
CA VAL A 578 17.31 -57.36 17.87
C VAL A 578 17.07 -58.38 18.98
N VAL A 579 15.81 -58.65 19.29
CA VAL A 579 15.36 -59.59 20.33
C VAL A 579 14.46 -60.64 19.67
N GLY A 580 15.03 -61.79 19.31
CA GLY A 580 14.30 -62.77 18.48
C GLY A 580 13.87 -62.18 17.14
N ASP A 581 12.57 -62.15 16.86
CA ASP A 581 11.99 -61.53 15.65
C ASP A 581 11.71 -60.02 15.82
N THR A 582 11.82 -59.49 17.04
CA THR A 582 11.53 -58.08 17.34
C THR A 582 12.77 -57.23 17.15
N ASN A 583 12.60 -56.07 16.50
CA ASN A 583 13.67 -55.09 16.31
C ASN A 583 13.27 -53.77 16.95
N TYR A 584 14.06 -53.29 17.91
CA TYR A 584 13.99 -51.93 18.43
C TYR A 584 15.09 -51.11 17.76
N SER A 585 14.81 -49.89 17.35
CA SER A 585 15.82 -48.98 16.79
C SER A 585 15.56 -47.58 17.30
N GLY A 586 16.61 -46.79 17.50
CA GLY A 586 16.47 -45.44 18.03
C GLY A 586 17.81 -44.72 18.09
N ARG A 587 17.87 -43.60 18.80
CA ARG A 587 19.07 -42.79 18.94
C ARG A 587 19.24 -42.28 20.37
N PHE A 588 20.49 -42.14 20.83
CA PHE A 588 20.83 -41.45 22.07
C PHE A 588 22.03 -40.53 21.85
N ILE A 589 22.20 -39.55 22.73
CA ILE A 589 23.31 -38.60 22.69
C ILE A 589 24.33 -39.04 23.73
N LYS A 590 25.59 -39.27 23.33
CA LYS A 590 26.71 -39.47 24.27
C LYS A 590 27.35 -38.13 24.59
N GLN A 591 27.51 -37.83 25.86
CA GLN A 591 28.21 -36.66 26.39
C GLN A 591 29.34 -37.13 27.32
N ASP A 592 30.31 -36.24 27.58
CA ASP A 592 31.40 -36.53 28.53
C ASP A 592 30.96 -36.46 29.99
#